data_AF-A0A3P6BER3-F1
#
_entry.id   AF-A0A3P6BER3-F1
#
_cell.length_a   1.000
_cell.length_b   1.000
_cell.length_c   1.000
_cell.angle_alpha   90.00
_cell.angle_beta   90.00
_cell.angle_gamma   90.00
#
_symmetry.space_group_name_H-M   'P 1'
#
loop_
_entity.id
_entity.type
_entity.pdbx_description
1 polymer ?
#
loop_
_entity_poly.entity_id
_entity_poly.type
_entity_poly.pdbx_seq_one_letter_code
_entity_poly.pdbx_strand_id
1 'polypeptide(L)'
;MADAFKTSVSGLEKELEALITDNQIQARIDSHNKILYARHADQRNATFQKVLQMGNEFDRDVRSMMLRANLLKHEYHARAGRNH
;
A
#
# COMPACT_ATOMS: atom_id res chain seq x y z
N MET A 1 14.31 12.77 24.34
CA MET A 1 14.49 12.98 22.88
C MET A 1 14.13 14.40 22.48
N ALA A 2 12.95 14.91 22.84
CA ALA A 2 12.53 16.28 22.55
C ALA A 2 13.55 17.36 22.98
N ASP A 3 14.12 17.25 24.18
CA ASP A 3 15.13 18.19 24.68
C ASP A 3 16.42 18.22 23.83
N ALA A 4 16.84 17.07 23.32
CA ALA A 4 18.04 16.96 22.48
C ALA A 4 17.85 17.64 21.11
N PHE A 5 16.62 17.65 20.60
CA PHE A 5 16.25 18.29 19.34
C PHE A 5 15.69 19.72 19.53
N LYS A 6 15.69 20.24 20.77
CA LYS A 6 15.15 21.56 21.12
C LYS A 6 13.72 21.78 20.62
N THR A 7 12.90 20.74 20.68
CA THR A 7 11.49 20.77 20.25
C THR A 7 10.56 20.42 21.41
N SER A 8 9.27 20.66 21.23
CA SER A 8 8.25 20.19 22.18
C SER A 8 7.93 18.72 21.93
N VAL A 9 7.44 18.01 22.96
CA VAL A 9 7.02 16.60 22.82
C VAL A 9 5.92 16.46 21.75
N SER A 10 4.97 17.40 21.72
CA SER A 10 3.89 17.42 20.71
C SER A 10 4.42 17.70 19.29
N GLY A 11 5.42 18.56 19.15
CA GLY A 11 6.07 18.84 17.86
C GLY A 11 6.85 17.61 17.36
N LEU A 12 7.60 16.97 18.24
CA LEU A 12 8.35 15.76 17.92
C LEU A 12 7.44 14.59 17.52
N GLU A 13 6.28 14.43 18.18
CA GLU A 13 5.30 13.41 17.81
C GLU A 13 4.81 13.60 16.38
N LYS A 14 4.46 14.83 15.99
CA LYS A 14 4.02 15.14 14.62
C LYS A 14 5.12 14.88 13.58
N GLU A 15 6.36 15.24 13.89
CA GLU A 15 7.49 14.99 13.00
C GLU A 15 7.75 13.48 12.84
N LEU A 16 7.71 12.72 13.94
CA LEU A 16 7.86 11.26 13.90
C LEU A 16 6.70 10.57 13.18
N GLU A 17 5.46 11.05 13.33
CA GLU A 17 4.30 10.57 12.58
C GLU A 17 4.49 10.72 11.07
N ALA A 18 4.98 11.88 10.62
CA ALA A 18 5.28 12.11 9.21
C ALA A 18 6.37 11.14 8.71
N LEU A 19 7.48 11.02 9.45
CA LEU A 19 8.60 10.15 9.08
C LEU A 19 8.24 8.65 9.06
N ILE A 20 7.33 8.22 9.94
CA ILE A 20 6.82 6.84 9.97
C ILE A 20 5.86 6.61 8.80
N THR A 21 4.98 7.58 8.50
CA THR A 21 4.02 7.49 7.38
C THR A 21 4.74 7.45 6.03
N ASP A 22 5.81 8.23 5.89
CA ASP A 22 6.67 8.26 4.71
C ASP A 22 7.61 7.04 4.60
N ASN A 23 7.48 6.06 5.51
CA ASN A 23 8.31 4.86 5.59
C ASN A 23 9.83 5.12 5.75
N GLN A 24 10.23 6.33 6.14
CA GLN A 24 11.63 6.67 6.38
C GLN A 24 12.14 6.10 7.71
N ILE A 25 11.24 5.96 8.70
CA ILE A 25 11.54 5.38 10.01
C ILE A 25 10.59 4.22 10.28
N GLN A 26 11.15 3.04 10.54
CA GLN A 26 10.38 1.87 10.97
C GLN A 26 10.23 1.89 12.50
N ALA A 27 9.21 2.60 12.98
CA ALA A 27 8.92 2.72 14.40
C ALA A 27 7.42 2.77 14.68
N ARG A 28 7.06 2.59 15.95
CA ARG A 28 5.70 2.74 16.47
C ARG A 28 5.72 3.67 17.67
N ILE A 29 4.86 4.68 17.64
CA ILE A 29 4.69 5.63 18.74
C ILE A 29 3.63 5.08 19.70
N ASP A 30 3.96 5.05 20.98
CA ASP A 30 2.98 4.97 22.07
C ASP A 30 2.76 6.39 22.61
N SER A 31 1.66 7.02 22.19
CA SER A 31 1.34 8.40 22.58
C SER A 31 0.86 8.52 24.03
N HIS A 32 0.48 7.42 24.68
CA HIS A 32 0.06 7.40 26.08
C HIS A 32 1.27 7.42 27.00
N ASN A 33 2.25 6.56 26.72
CA ASN A 33 3.48 6.47 27.49
C ASN A 33 4.59 7.40 26.98
N LYS A 34 4.40 8.05 25.82
CA LYS A 34 5.38 8.91 25.13
C LYS A 34 6.69 8.17 24.82
N ILE A 35 6.57 6.89 24.42
CA ILE A 35 7.70 6.01 24.07
C ILE A 35 7.66 5.70 22.57
N LEU A 36 8.82 5.76 21.93
CA LEU A 36 9.02 5.33 20.55
C LEU A 36 9.64 3.93 20.54
N TYR A 37 8.95 2.96 19.97
CA TYR A 37 9.45 1.60 19.79
C TYR A 37 9.98 1.40 18.37
N ALA A 38 11.19 0.86 18.24
CA ALA A 38 11.70 0.44 16.94
C ALA A 38 10.87 -0.76 16.44
N ARG A 39 10.26 -0.62 15.27
CA ARG A 39 9.54 -1.71 14.62
C ARG A 39 10.48 -2.32 13.60
N HIS A 40 10.73 -3.62 13.70
CA HIS A 40 11.34 -4.33 12.60
C HIS A 40 10.23 -4.72 11.63
N ALA A 41 10.32 -4.26 10.38
CA ALA A 41 9.40 -4.70 9.34
C ALA A 41 9.53 -6.22 9.22
N ASP A 42 8.42 -6.94 9.45
CA ASP A 42 8.37 -8.38 9.24
C ASP A 42 8.35 -8.64 7.73
N GLN A 43 9.54 -8.80 7.17
CA GLN A 43 9.76 -9.04 5.74
C GLN A 43 8.97 -10.27 5.26
N ARG A 44 8.84 -11.30 6.10
CA ARG A 44 8.12 -12.52 5.75
C ARG A 44 6.64 -12.20 5.57
N ASN A 45 6.02 -11.56 6.56
CA ASN A 45 4.60 -11.23 6.50
C ASN A 45 4.28 -10.26 5.34
N ALA A 46 5.15 -9.27 5.09
CA ALA A 46 5.03 -8.38 3.95
C ALA A 46 5.06 -9.12 2.60
N THR A 47 5.99 -10.07 2.45
CA THR A 47 6.06 -10.91 1.25
C THR A 47 4.82 -11.78 1.09
N PHE A 48 4.30 -12.39 2.16
CA PHE A 48 3.07 -13.19 2.10
C PHE A 48 1.87 -12.36 1.65
N GLN A 49 1.65 -11.19 2.24
CA GLN A 49 0.56 -10.30 1.85
C GLN A 49 0.67 -9.88 0.38
N LYS A 50 1.88 -9.52 -0.07
CA LYS A 50 2.12 -9.13 -1.45
C LYS A 50 1.83 -10.26 -2.44
N VAL A 51 2.26 -11.49 -2.14
CA VAL A 51 2.01 -12.65 -3.00
C VAL A 51 0.52 -12.99 -3.06
N LEU A 52 -0.20 -12.93 -1.93
CA LEU A 52 -1.64 -13.16 -1.90
C LEU A 52 -2.41 -12.11 -2.72
N GLN A 53 -2.05 -10.83 -2.57
CA GLN A 53 -2.65 -9.77 -3.37
C GLN A 53 -2.38 -9.99 -4.87
N MET A 54 -1.13 -10.26 -5.24
CA MET A 54 -0.73 -10.52 -6.62
C MET A 54 -1.47 -11.72 -7.22
N GLY A 55 -1.68 -12.79 -6.44
CA GLY A 55 -2.46 -13.95 -6.87
C GLY A 55 -3.92 -13.60 -7.20
N ASN A 56 -4.56 -12.77 -6.37
CA ASN A 56 -5.93 -12.31 -6.60
C ASN A 56 -6.04 -11.41 -7.85
N GLU A 57 -5.09 -10.50 -8.02
CA GLU A 57 -5.02 -9.64 -9.22
C GLU A 57 -4.81 -10.48 -10.48
N PHE A 58 -3.91 -11.47 -10.43
CA PHE A 58 -3.65 -12.37 -11.53
C PHE A 58 -4.89 -13.19 -11.93
N ASP A 59 -5.62 -13.79 -10.98
CA ASP A 59 -6.85 -14.55 -11.28
C ASP A 59 -7.91 -13.65 -11.96
N ARG A 60 -8.08 -12.41 -11.47
CA ARG A 60 -8.99 -11.43 -12.06
C ARG A 60 -8.60 -11.08 -13.50
N ASP A 61 -7.31 -10.86 -13.75
CA ASP A 61 -6.81 -10.50 -15.06
C ASP A 61 -6.96 -11.64 -16.07
N VAL A 62 -6.66 -12.88 -15.64
CA VAL A 62 -6.86 -14.08 -16.47
C VAL A 62 -8.33 -14.26 -16.84
N ARG A 63 -9.26 -14.10 -15.89
CA ARG A 63 -10.70 -14.18 -16.18
C ARG A 63 -11.14 -13.10 -17.18
N SER A 64 -10.65 -11.88 -17.02
CA SER A 64 -10.96 -10.77 -17.91
C SER A 64 -10.41 -11.01 -19.32
N MET A 65 -9.20 -11.57 -19.42
CA MET A 65 -8.57 -11.96 -20.69
C MET A 65 -9.35 -13.08 -21.38
N MET A 66 -9.74 -14.13 -20.65
CA MET A 66 -10.54 -15.24 -21.19
C MET A 66 -11.90 -14.74 -21.70
N LEU A 67 -12.56 -13.85 -20.96
CA LEU A 67 -13.81 -13.23 -21.40
C LEU A 67 -13.60 -12.46 -22.70
N ARG A 68 -12.55 -11.63 -22.79
CA ARG A 68 -12.21 -10.89 -24.01
C ARG A 68 -11.94 -11.83 -25.19
N ALA A 69 -11.20 -12.90 -24.98
CA ALA A 69 -10.92 -13.90 -26.02
C ALA A 69 -12.22 -14.56 -26.53
N ASN A 70 -13.15 -14.87 -25.62
CA ASN A 70 -14.46 -15.40 -25.99
C ASN A 70 -15.30 -14.40 -26.80
N LEU A 71 -15.31 -13.12 -26.42
CA LEU A 71 -16.01 -12.08 -27.19
C LEU A 71 -15.45 -11.93 -28.61
N LEU A 72 -14.11 -11.95 -28.74
CA LEU A 72 -13.45 -11.91 -30.05
C LEU A 72 -13.76 -13.15 -30.90
N LYS A 73 -13.77 -14.34 -30.28
CA LYS A 73 -14.09 -15.61 -30.97
C LYS A 73 -15.50 -15.62 -31.56
N HIS A 74 -16.46 -14.98 -30.89
CA HIS A 74 -17.85 -14.90 -31.32
C HIS A 74 -18.17 -13.60 -32.08
N GLU A 75 -17.15 -12.88 -32.54
CA GLU A 75 -17.25 -11.63 -33.30
C GLU A 75 -18.12 -10.55 -32.64
N TYR A 76 -18.25 -10.57 -31.31
CA TYR A 76 -18.85 -9.49 -30.53
C TYR A 76 -17.84 -8.33 -30.43
N HIS A 77 -17.64 -7.66 -31.56
CA HIS A 77 -16.86 -6.44 -31.63
C HIS A 77 -17.76 -5.26 -31.26
N ALA A 78 -17.35 -4.48 -30.26
CA ALA A 78 -17.94 -3.16 -30.07
C ALA A 78 -17.64 -2.33 -31.33
N ARG A 79 -18.64 -2.13 -32.20
CA ARG A 79 -18.58 -1.09 -33.23
C ARG A 79 -18.61 0.23 -32.47
N ALA A 80 -17.44 0.81 -32.21
CA ALA A 80 -17.36 2.18 -31.75
C ALA A 80 -18.10 3.05 -32.77
N GLY A 81 -19.27 3.57 -32.39
CA GLY A 81 -20.01 4.52 -33.20
C GLY A 81 -19.09 5.71 -33.47
N ARG A 82 -18.74 5.92 -34.73
CA ARG A 82 -18.14 7.18 -35.17
C ARG A 82 -19.18 8.27 -34.94
N ASN A 83 -19.05 9.02 -33.85
CA ASN A 83 -19.78 10.26 -33.69
C ASN A 83 -19.04 11.34 -34.48
N HIS A 84 -19.72 11.82 -35.52
CA HIS A 84 -19.40 13.02 -36.29
C HIS A 84 -19.86 14.27 -35.55
#